data_AF-A0A935J5U9-F1
#
_entry.id   AF-A0A935J5U9-F1
#
_cell.length_a   1.000
_cell.length_b   1.000
_cell.length_c   1.000
_cell.angle_alpha   90.00
_cell.angle_beta   90.00
_cell.angle_gamma   90.00
#
_symmetry.space_group_name_H-M   'P 1'
#
loop_
_entity.id
_entity.type
_entity.pdbx_description
1 polymer ?
#
loop_
_entity_poly.entity_id
_entity_poly.type
_entity_poly.pdbx_seq_one_letter_code
_entity_poly.pdbx_strand_id
1 'polypeptide(L)'
;MKTFRIINWIFVGLSLCFLLAIPVLGLGSAAINWNGVCHGFTDGQAPCSWWEYTQNEMFWASFIFLPLLVVTLFTWGLMNLIRWGMRVFRNTNSITSK
;
A
#
# COMPACT_ATOMS: atom_id res chain seq x y z
N MET A 1 6.01 19.89 -16.94
CA MET A 1 4.87 18.94 -16.86
C MET A 1 5.29 17.46 -16.84
N LYS A 2 6.40 17.05 -17.48
CA LYS A 2 6.85 15.65 -17.54
C LYS A 2 7.20 15.04 -16.15
N THR A 3 7.94 15.76 -15.31
CA THR A 3 8.33 15.32 -13.96
C THR A 3 7.13 14.94 -13.08
N PHE A 4 6.04 15.71 -13.16
CA PHE A 4 4.83 15.43 -12.39
C PHE A 4 4.07 14.18 -12.84
N ARG A 5 4.13 13.85 -14.13
CA ARG A 5 3.57 12.57 -14.62
C ARG A 5 4.38 11.40 -14.06
N ILE A 6 5.71 11.52 -14.07
CA ILE A 6 6.60 10.50 -13.51
C ILE A 6 6.32 10.31 -12.03
N ILE A 7 6.24 11.39 -11.24
CA ILE A 7 5.93 11.29 -9.80
C ILE A 7 4.59 10.60 -9.56
N ASN A 8 3.54 10.92 -10.32
CA ASN A 8 2.25 10.24 -10.17
C ASN A 8 2.36 8.73 -10.49
N TRP A 9 3.08 8.36 -11.54
CA TRP A 9 3.31 6.95 -11.86
C TRP A 9 4.11 6.23 -10.78
N ILE A 10 5.10 6.90 -10.17
CA ILE A 10 5.87 6.36 -9.05
C ILE A 10 4.95 6.07 -7.87
N PHE A 11 4.09 7.01 -7.47
CA PHE A 11 3.14 6.79 -6.37
C PHE A 11 2.16 5.65 -6.66
N VAL A 12 1.61 5.58 -7.87
CA VAL A 12 0.73 4.47 -8.28
C VAL A 12 1.46 3.13 -8.25
N GLY A 13 2.70 3.09 -8.76
CA GLY A 13 3.55 1.90 -8.72
C GLY A 13 3.85 1.45 -7.30
N LEU A 14 4.24 2.38 -6.41
CA LEU A 14 4.47 2.10 -4.99
C LEU A 14 3.21 1.57 -4.30
N SER A 15 2.05 2.17 -4.53
CA SER A 15 0.79 1.68 -3.98
C SER A 15 0.47 0.25 -4.44
N LEU A 16 0.68 -0.05 -5.73
CA LEU A 16 0.53 -1.41 -6.25
C LEU A 16 1.54 -2.38 -5.62
N CYS A 17 2.81 -1.97 -5.47
CA CYS A 17 3.83 -2.77 -4.83
C CYS A 17 3.46 -3.10 -3.37
N PHE A 18 2.98 -2.14 -2.58
CA PHE A 18 2.58 -2.39 -1.20
C PHE A 18 1.35 -3.29 -1.11
N LEU A 19 0.39 -3.12 -2.01
CA LEU A 19 -0.82 -3.96 -2.03
C LEU A 19 -0.50 -5.40 -2.45
N LEU A 20 0.39 -5.59 -3.42
CA LEU A 20 0.82 -6.91 -3.90
C LEU A 20 1.86 -7.57 -2.98
N ALA A 21 2.61 -6.81 -2.19
CA ALA A 21 3.57 -7.36 -1.25
C ALA A 21 2.90 -8.28 -0.22
N ILE A 22 1.68 -7.95 0.23
CA ILE A 22 0.93 -8.75 1.21
C ILE A 22 0.67 -10.18 0.70
N PRO A 23 -0.01 -10.40 -0.44
CA PRO A 23 -0.25 -11.75 -0.94
C PRO A 23 1.04 -12.45 -1.39
N VAL A 24 2.01 -11.72 -1.95
CA VAL A 24 3.29 -12.29 -2.38
C VAL A 24 4.08 -12.84 -1.19
N LEU A 25 4.13 -12.11 -0.08
CA LEU A 25 4.82 -12.58 1.13
C LEU A 25 4.08 -13.73 1.80
N GLY A 26 2.75 -13.66 1.89
CA GLY A 26 1.97 -14.76 2.45
C GLY A 26 2.13 -16.06 1.67
N LEU A 27 1.92 -16.01 0.35
CA LEU A 27 2.04 -17.19 -0.52
C LEU A 27 3.49 -17.66 -0.63
N GLY A 28 4.44 -16.73 -0.73
CA GLY A 28 5.86 -17.04 -0.80
C GLY A 28 6.37 -17.71 0.48
N SER A 29 5.96 -17.20 1.65
CA SER A 29 6.30 -17.81 2.94
C SER A 29 5.69 -19.19 3.07
N ALA A 30 4.41 -19.36 2.68
CA ALA A 30 3.74 -20.65 2.74
C ALA A 30 4.35 -21.69 1.79
N ALA A 31 4.89 -21.28 0.64
CA ALA A 31 5.54 -22.20 -0.30
C ALA A 31 6.92 -22.70 0.18
N ILE A 32 7.63 -21.91 0.99
CA ILE A 32 9.02 -22.19 1.40
C ILE A 32 9.09 -22.75 2.82
N ASN A 33 8.25 -22.23 3.73
CA ASN A 33 8.41 -22.43 5.17
C ASN A 33 7.27 -23.24 5.82
N TRP A 34 6.22 -23.59 5.08
CA TRP A 34 5.10 -24.35 5.66
C TRP A 34 5.53 -25.78 5.98
N ASN A 35 5.40 -26.15 7.25
CA ASN A 35 5.76 -27.46 7.82
C ASN A 35 4.57 -28.13 8.54
N GLY A 36 3.34 -27.69 8.25
CA GLY A 36 2.12 -28.22 8.87
C GLY A 36 1.82 -27.66 10.25
N VAL A 37 2.62 -26.71 10.77
CA VAL A 37 2.34 -26.00 12.02
C VAL A 37 2.34 -24.49 11.82
N CYS A 38 1.49 -23.81 12.59
CA CYS A 38 1.38 -22.37 12.65
C CYS A 38 1.93 -21.87 13.99
N HIS A 39 2.68 -20.77 13.93
CA HIS A 39 3.15 -20.05 15.11
C HIS A 39 2.20 -18.89 15.39
N GLY A 40 1.39 -19.03 16.45
CA GLY A 40 0.46 -18.01 16.93
C GLY A 40 0.99 -17.21 18.13
N PHE A 41 0.25 -16.17 18.51
CA PHE A 41 0.59 -15.27 19.63
C PHE A 41 0.45 -15.89 21.03
N THR A 42 -0.41 -16.89 21.21
CA THR A 42 -0.77 -17.43 22.52
C THR A 42 -0.63 -18.96 22.51
N ASP A 43 0.55 -19.45 22.86
CA ASP A 43 0.78 -20.85 23.25
C ASP A 43 0.97 -21.86 22.10
N GLY A 44 2.20 -21.91 21.58
CA GLY A 44 2.75 -23.12 20.97
C GLY A 44 2.40 -23.36 19.51
N GLN A 45 3.23 -24.19 18.86
CA GLN A 45 2.99 -24.69 17.51
C GLN A 45 1.65 -25.42 17.49
N ALA A 46 0.69 -24.92 16.71
CA ALA A 46 -0.57 -25.59 16.47
C ALA A 46 -0.56 -26.20 15.06
N PRO A 47 -1.06 -27.43 14.85
CA PRO A 47 -1.21 -27.98 13.52
C PRO A 47 -2.17 -27.11 12.71
N CYS A 48 -1.79 -26.74 11.49
CA CYS A 48 -2.60 -25.89 10.64
C CYS A 48 -2.44 -26.25 9.16
N SER A 49 -3.49 -25.98 8.40
CA SER A 49 -3.47 -26.11 6.94
C SER A 49 -2.59 -25.04 6.30
N TRP A 50 -2.13 -25.33 5.08
CA TRP A 50 -1.34 -24.40 4.28
C TRP A 50 -2.02 -23.03 4.09
N TRP A 51 -3.35 -23.04 3.99
CA TRP A 51 -4.14 -21.83 3.82
C TRP A 51 -4.20 -20.98 5.09
N GLU A 52 -4.36 -21.61 6.26
CA GLU A 52 -4.34 -20.90 7.55
C GLU A 52 -2.96 -20.28 7.82
N TYR A 53 -1.88 -21.00 7.49
CA TYR A 53 -0.52 -20.44 7.56
C TYR A 53 -0.38 -19.21 6.66
N THR A 54 -0.84 -19.30 5.40
CA THR A 54 -0.82 -18.19 4.45
C THR A 54 -1.57 -16.98 4.99
N GLN A 55 -2.77 -17.18 5.55
CA GLN A 55 -3.56 -16.10 6.13
C GLN A 55 -2.87 -15.44 7.32
N ASN A 56 -2.24 -16.22 8.19
CA ASN A 56 -1.46 -15.69 9.31
C ASN A 56 -0.31 -14.80 8.83
N GLU A 57 0.48 -15.29 7.87
CA GLU A 57 1.59 -14.51 7.28
C GLU A 57 1.10 -13.23 6.58
N MET A 58 -0.02 -13.30 5.84
CA MET A 58 -0.64 -12.12 5.23
C MET A 58 -1.13 -11.12 6.28
N PHE A 59 -1.70 -11.59 7.38
CA PHE A 59 -2.14 -10.75 8.50
C PHE A 59 -0.96 -10.01 9.12
N TRP A 60 0.16 -10.70 9.37
CA TRP A 60 1.38 -10.08 9.86
C TRP A 60 1.97 -9.05 8.88
N ALA A 61 2.05 -9.42 7.60
CA ALA A 61 2.50 -8.50 6.56
C ALA A 61 1.61 -7.24 6.49
N SER A 62 0.29 -7.38 6.70
CA SER A 62 -0.65 -6.26 6.65
C SER A 62 -0.35 -5.17 7.68
N PHE A 63 0.14 -5.51 8.87
CA PHE A 63 0.54 -4.50 9.88
C PHE A 63 1.66 -3.57 9.41
N ILE A 64 2.47 -4.01 8.45
CA ILE A 64 3.58 -3.21 7.92
C ILE A 64 3.14 -2.50 6.64
N PHE A 65 2.61 -3.26 5.67
CA PHE A 65 2.33 -2.74 4.32
C PHE A 65 1.05 -1.89 4.24
N LEU A 66 0.06 -2.16 5.09
CA LEU A 66 -1.22 -1.43 5.05
C LEU A 66 -1.06 0.01 5.58
N PRO A 67 -0.37 0.27 6.71
CA PRO A 67 -0.05 1.64 7.11
C PRO A 67 0.80 2.39 6.08
N LEU A 68 1.80 1.73 5.48
CA LEU A 68 2.63 2.33 4.44
C LEU A 68 1.80 2.69 3.19
N LEU A 69 0.88 1.82 2.79
CA LEU A 69 -0.04 2.08 1.69
C LEU A 69 -0.92 3.31 1.98
N VAL A 70 -1.51 3.38 3.18
CA VAL A 70 -2.37 4.50 3.58
C VAL A 70 -1.60 5.81 3.57
N VAL A 71 -0.40 5.86 4.16
CA VAL A 71 0.44 7.06 4.17
C VAL A 71 0.79 7.47 2.73
N THR A 72 1.19 6.53 1.90
CA THR A 72 1.55 6.78 0.50
C THR A 72 0.38 7.36 -0.29
N LEU A 73 -0.81 6.78 -0.16
CA LEU A 73 -2.03 7.27 -0.80
C LEU A 73 -2.46 8.64 -0.27
N PHE A 74 -2.33 8.87 1.04
CA PHE A 74 -2.65 10.14 1.66
C PHE A 74 -1.74 11.26 1.16
N THR A 75 -0.41 11.05 1.15
CA THR A 75 0.57 12.01 0.62
C THR A 75 0.32 12.29 -0.86
N TRP A 76 0.06 11.25 -1.65
CA TRP A 76 -0.27 11.40 -3.06
C TRP A 76 -1.56 12.20 -3.29
N GLY A 77 -2.61 11.89 -2.52
CA GLY A 77 -3.88 12.62 -2.55
C GLY A 77 -3.70 14.10 -2.22
N LEU A 78 -2.99 14.40 -1.13
CA LEU A 78 -2.72 15.76 -0.67
C LEU A 78 -1.96 16.58 -1.72
N MET A 79 -0.93 16.00 -2.35
CA MET A 79 -0.21 16.64 -3.47
C MET A 79 -1.12 16.98 -4.65
N ASN A 80 -2.04 16.09 -5.02
CA ASN A 80 -2.98 16.34 -6.11
C ASN A 80 -4.02 17.40 -5.74
N LEU A 81 -4.45 17.43 -4.47
CA LEU A 81 -5.41 18.38 -3.94
C LEU A 81 -4.84 19.81 -3.91
N ILE A 82 -3.61 19.99 -3.41
CA ILE A 82 -2.89 21.27 -3.44
C ILE A 82 -2.75 21.77 -4.89
N ARG A 83 -2.39 20.87 -5.82
CA ARG A 83 -2.28 21.22 -7.25
C ARG A 83 -3.61 21.61 -7.88
N TRP A 84 -4.71 21.01 -7.45
CA TRP A 84 -6.04 21.40 -7.91
C TRP A 84 -6.40 22.78 -7.37
N GLY A 85 -6.19 23.03 -6.08
CA GLY A 85 -6.40 24.34 -5.46
C GLY A 85 -5.62 25.46 -6.17
N MET A 86 -4.31 25.29 -6.37
CA MET A 86 -3.49 26.28 -7.09
C MET A 86 -3.96 26.57 -8.53
N ARG A 87 -4.54 25.57 -9.22
CA ARG A 87 -5.10 25.75 -10.57
C ARG A 87 -6.39 26.56 -10.53
N VAL A 88 -7.26 26.28 -9.57
CA VAL A 88 -8.51 27.02 -9.38
C VAL A 88 -8.23 28.49 -9.08
N PHE A 89 -7.37 28.79 -8.10
CA PHE A 89 -7.01 30.18 -7.74
C PHE A 89 -6.42 30.98 -8.92
N ARG A 90 -5.58 30.34 -9.74
CA ARG A 90 -4.98 30.99 -10.91
C ARG A 90 -6.01 31.36 -11.97
N ASN A 91 -7.01 30.50 -12.18
CA ASN A 91 -8.08 30.78 -13.14
C ASN A 91 -8.96 31.94 -12.67
N THR A 92 -9.27 32.03 -11.37
CA THR A 92 -10.11 33.11 -10.83
C THR A 92 -9.46 34.49 -10.99
N ASN A 93 -8.15 34.61 -10.70
CA ASN A 93 -7.43 35.89 -10.82
C ASN A 93 -7.27 36.38 -12.28
N SER A 94 -7.37 35.48 -13.27
CA SER A 94 -7.32 35.86 -14.69
C SER A 94 -8.62 36.52 -15.18
N ILE A 95 -9.73 36.30 -14.47
CA ILE A 95 -11.06 36.82 -14.84
C ILE A 95 -11.27 38.23 -14.29
N THR A 96 -10.75 38.53 -13.09
CA THR A 96 -10.86 39.85 -12.43
C THR A 96 -9.90 40.91 -12.97
N SER A 97 -8.96 40.54 -13.85
CA SER A 97 -7.99 41.46 -14.47
C SER A 97 -8.40 41.96 -15.87
N LYS A 98 -9.60 41.63 -16.34
CA LYS A 98 -10.20 42.15 -17.58
C LYS A 98 -11.36 43.07 -17.24
#